data_AF-G0U0C0-F1
#
_entry.id   AF-G0U0C0-F1
#
_cell.length_a   1.000
_cell.length_b   1.000
_cell.length_c   1.000
_cell.angle_alpha   90.00
_cell.angle_beta   90.00
_cell.angle_gamma   90.00
#
_symmetry.space_group_name_H-M   'P 1'
#
loop_
_entity.id
_entity.type
_entity.pdbx_description
1 polymer ?
#
loop_
_entity_poly.entity_id
_entity_poly.type
_entity_poly.pdbx_seq_one_letter_code
_entity_poly.pdbx_strand_id
1 'polypeptide(L)'
;MKRALVLTLIFASLQAAAIEELFPNCAGDNDLLGFSSAGSEVIVHRIANKSANLTIFCLSTQITNSDDDAENDACRIPGQSEYDYKLLLRATYTDKATNKAITKDFELKDLAGGSLGAVSYRLPEKSEFSIVFINTGTDGKCSLKLRGRVYYELKAKETHATDVPVVVGLLPRVAAFNTPRSSRIIVRYPDSTAMQHKEDDIFHLGTYNQECAGEHFSGTVMERPIPTPSFDQYSEPETLGVREFTHDHGRLFRICYASKNATESVEIATLKTYDSNPVYYQIVSGKDEEGRVHIGNEVTIKFYGFDLNTRADGDRAKFVLESQDCTLAPPAGGVPDDIALEPVGNYGPKSLTSLWTWTLTDGGAYKICYKRSRNAWVEVPSWETITSLKAAVNSDLDESGSRIRPTDPVTREECPVAKPHSKENPWSMYKSIKLVLNDTKLSEDFLAKLGRKFCIPRAALAVTHLTHNEHGQQVVYLSILCEDMGEDRSCSTVERQNYIVSLAKSDASSFASIGIAAVEGSTHMFAFGDDVMIVKSGFSIMSILIICATALLVTTMMVYGFLKYRESRQYFVNFGLEDDDVDDMYISNAPGGAGKVDDAYAADK
;
A
#
# COMPACT_ATOMS: atom_id res chain seq x y z
N MET A 1 -44.28 -31.86 10.01
CA MET A 1 -43.86 -30.48 9.70
C MET A 1 -42.86 -29.99 10.76
N LYS A 2 -41.53 -30.18 10.56
CA LYS A 2 -40.43 -29.57 11.36
C LYS A 2 -39.03 -30.08 10.92
N ARG A 3 -38.78 -30.23 9.62
CA ARG A 3 -37.45 -30.64 9.09
C ARG A 3 -36.98 -29.88 7.83
N ALA A 4 -37.65 -28.80 7.44
CA ALA A 4 -37.33 -28.07 6.21
C ALA A 4 -36.76 -26.66 6.44
N LEU A 5 -36.52 -26.23 7.69
CA LEU A 5 -36.11 -24.84 7.99
C LEU A 5 -34.64 -24.69 8.42
N VAL A 6 -33.87 -25.78 8.49
CA VAL A 6 -32.46 -25.74 8.95
C VAL A 6 -31.48 -25.88 7.78
N LEU A 7 -31.94 -26.26 6.58
CA LEU A 7 -31.08 -26.44 5.41
C LEU A 7 -30.93 -25.17 4.54
N THR A 8 -31.73 -24.13 4.78
CA THR A 8 -31.69 -22.85 4.03
C THR A 8 -30.88 -21.75 4.71
N LEU A 9 -30.36 -22.01 5.92
CA LEU A 9 -29.54 -21.06 6.69
C LEU A 9 -28.03 -21.36 6.68
N ILE A 10 -27.61 -22.45 6.03
CA ILE A 10 -26.19 -22.88 5.98
C ILE A 10 -25.54 -22.62 4.61
N PHE A 11 -26.31 -22.24 3.58
CA PHE A 11 -25.77 -21.90 2.25
C PHE A 11 -25.61 -20.39 1.97
N ALA A 12 -25.82 -19.53 2.99
CA ALA A 12 -25.68 -18.08 2.85
C ALA A 12 -24.43 -17.49 3.54
N SER A 13 -23.53 -18.34 4.05
CA SER A 13 -22.28 -17.92 4.70
C SER A 13 -21.03 -18.36 3.92
N LEU A 14 -21.08 -18.34 2.58
CA LEU A 14 -19.86 -18.30 1.77
C LEU A 14 -19.44 -16.83 1.62
N GLN A 15 -18.51 -16.43 2.49
CA GLN A 15 -17.50 -15.40 2.27
C GLN A 15 -17.94 -14.22 1.39
N ALA A 16 -18.66 -13.29 2.02
CA ALA A 16 -18.56 -11.88 1.66
C ALA A 16 -17.16 -11.37 2.07
N ALA A 17 -16.10 -11.90 1.47
CA ALA A 17 -14.85 -11.16 1.38
C ALA A 17 -15.16 -9.94 0.52
N ALA A 18 -15.09 -8.77 1.13
CA ALA A 18 -15.44 -7.50 0.52
C ALA A 18 -14.71 -7.33 -0.81
N ILE A 19 -15.44 -7.00 -1.87
CA ILE A 19 -14.90 -6.61 -3.20
C ILE A 19 -14.29 -5.19 -3.12
N GLU A 20 -13.73 -4.80 -1.98
CA GLU A 20 -13.21 -3.45 -1.80
C GLU A 20 -11.82 -3.27 -2.41
N GLU A 21 -11.14 -4.36 -2.80
CA GLU A 21 -9.68 -4.38 -2.73
C GLU A 21 -9.00 -4.84 -4.02
N LEU A 22 -9.16 -4.08 -5.10
CA LEU A 22 -8.22 -4.15 -6.22
C LEU A 22 -7.77 -2.79 -6.72
N PHE A 23 -8.62 -1.74 -6.69
CA PHE A 23 -8.16 -0.37 -6.87
C PHE A 23 -9.02 0.61 -6.05
N PRO A 24 -8.41 1.51 -5.27
CA PRO A 24 -9.08 2.26 -4.18
C PRO A 24 -10.05 3.34 -4.70
N ASN A 25 -10.37 3.28 -5.99
CA ASN A 25 -11.01 4.33 -6.75
C ASN A 25 -12.41 4.04 -7.23
N CYS A 26 -12.94 2.82 -7.03
CA CYS A 26 -14.23 2.43 -7.59
C CYS A 26 -15.34 2.22 -6.55
N ALA A 27 -15.75 3.33 -5.93
CA ALA A 27 -16.99 3.42 -5.13
C ALA A 27 -18.22 3.60 -6.04
N GLY A 28 -18.37 2.74 -7.05
CA GLY A 28 -19.50 2.78 -7.98
C GLY A 28 -20.61 1.81 -7.58
N ASP A 29 -21.85 2.14 -7.95
CA ASP A 29 -23.06 1.33 -7.67
C ASP A 29 -23.27 0.16 -8.64
N ASN A 30 -22.43 0.02 -9.68
CA ASN A 30 -22.62 -0.99 -10.72
C ASN A 30 -21.64 -2.15 -10.55
N ASP A 31 -22.12 -3.25 -9.99
CA ASP A 31 -21.39 -4.51 -9.95
C ASP A 31 -21.35 -5.17 -11.34
N LEU A 32 -20.18 -5.68 -11.70
CA LEU A 32 -19.93 -6.46 -12.90
C LEU A 32 -19.81 -7.92 -12.52
N LEU A 33 -20.65 -8.78 -13.08
CA LEU A 33 -20.58 -10.23 -12.89
C LEU A 33 -20.66 -10.91 -14.25
N GLY A 34 -19.68 -11.75 -14.54
CA GLY A 34 -19.57 -12.46 -15.81
C GLY A 34 -19.00 -13.85 -15.65
N PHE A 35 -19.42 -14.74 -16.54
CA PHE A 35 -18.83 -16.07 -16.70
C PHE A 35 -18.65 -16.33 -18.19
N SER A 36 -17.47 -16.77 -18.59
CA SER A 36 -17.16 -17.08 -19.98
C SER A 36 -16.23 -18.29 -20.08
N SER A 37 -16.63 -19.26 -20.90
CA SER A 37 -15.78 -20.37 -21.32
C SER A 37 -14.77 -19.93 -22.37
N ALA A 38 -13.70 -20.70 -22.56
CA ALA A 38 -12.65 -20.43 -23.54
C ALA A 38 -13.21 -20.07 -24.93
N GLY A 39 -12.70 -18.97 -25.49
CA GLY A 39 -13.08 -18.45 -26.80
C GLY A 39 -14.46 -17.79 -26.88
N SER A 40 -15.19 -17.65 -25.76
CA SER A 40 -16.54 -17.07 -25.75
C SER A 40 -16.59 -15.64 -25.19
N GLU A 41 -17.64 -14.90 -25.56
CA GLU A 41 -17.92 -13.56 -25.04
C GLU A 41 -19.23 -13.52 -24.27
N VAL A 42 -19.29 -12.66 -23.24
CA VAL A 42 -20.49 -12.40 -22.44
C VAL A 42 -20.63 -10.90 -22.16
N ILE A 43 -21.85 -10.39 -22.24
CA ILE A 43 -22.16 -9.01 -21.82
C ILE A 43 -22.34 -9.01 -20.30
N VAL A 44 -21.43 -8.37 -19.58
CA VAL A 44 -21.43 -8.33 -18.10
C VAL A 44 -22.20 -7.14 -17.55
N HIS A 45 -22.39 -6.09 -18.36
CA HIS A 45 -23.18 -4.92 -17.98
C HIS A 45 -23.76 -4.23 -19.21
N ARG A 46 -25.01 -3.78 -19.12
CA ARG A 46 -25.66 -2.95 -20.14
C ARG A 46 -26.00 -1.60 -19.53
N ILE A 47 -25.59 -0.52 -20.20
CA ILE A 47 -25.89 0.83 -19.76
C ILE A 47 -27.27 1.22 -20.33
N ALA A 48 -28.25 1.39 -19.44
CA ALA A 48 -29.67 1.45 -19.80
C ALA A 48 -30.04 2.58 -20.78
N ASN A 49 -29.39 3.75 -20.67
CA ASN A 49 -29.74 4.93 -21.45
C ASN A 49 -28.76 5.11 -22.61
N LYS A 50 -29.30 5.33 -23.82
CA LYS A 50 -28.51 5.69 -24.99
C LYS A 50 -27.91 7.09 -24.82
N SER A 51 -26.62 7.23 -25.08
CA SER A 51 -25.92 8.51 -25.03
C SER A 51 -24.89 8.60 -26.13
N ALA A 52 -24.57 9.82 -26.57
CA ALA A 52 -23.42 10.06 -27.44
C ALA A 52 -22.12 10.17 -26.63
N ASN A 53 -22.24 10.41 -25.32
CA ASN A 53 -21.12 10.65 -24.41
C ASN A 53 -21.19 9.70 -23.20
N LEU A 54 -20.05 9.13 -22.86
CA LEU A 54 -19.85 8.32 -21.66
C LEU A 54 -18.48 8.67 -21.07
N THR A 55 -18.39 8.87 -19.77
CA THR A 55 -17.10 8.95 -19.08
C THR A 55 -17.04 7.82 -18.05
N ILE A 56 -16.04 6.94 -18.17
CA ILE A 56 -15.75 5.91 -17.16
C ILE A 56 -14.72 6.48 -16.20
N PHE A 57 -15.16 6.76 -14.97
CA PHE A 57 -14.32 7.32 -13.93
C PHE A 57 -13.40 6.26 -13.31
N CYS A 58 -13.90 5.04 -13.16
CA CYS A 58 -13.14 3.92 -12.64
C CYS A 58 -13.68 2.59 -13.15
N LEU A 59 -12.80 1.61 -13.16
CA LEU A 59 -13.09 0.22 -13.42
C LEU A 59 -12.19 -0.61 -12.50
N SER A 60 -12.77 -1.53 -11.75
CA SER A 60 -12.02 -2.50 -10.95
C SER A 60 -12.55 -3.89 -11.25
N THR A 61 -11.66 -4.83 -11.54
CA THR A 61 -12.03 -6.19 -11.91
C THR A 61 -11.09 -7.21 -11.28
N GLN A 62 -11.67 -8.31 -10.83
CA GLN A 62 -11.02 -9.53 -10.42
C GLN A 62 -11.45 -10.63 -11.40
N ILE A 63 -10.46 -11.31 -11.98
CA ILE A 63 -10.69 -12.48 -12.82
C ILE A 63 -10.19 -13.69 -12.06
N THR A 64 -11.03 -14.70 -11.92
CA THR A 64 -10.70 -15.99 -11.29
C THR A 64 -11.06 -17.12 -12.23
N ASN A 65 -10.36 -18.24 -12.14
CA ASN A 65 -10.89 -19.49 -12.68
C ASN A 65 -12.21 -19.84 -11.96
N SER A 66 -13.16 -20.43 -12.66
CA SER A 66 -14.39 -20.95 -12.06
C SER A 66 -14.21 -22.27 -11.31
N ASP A 67 -13.16 -23.01 -11.62
CA ASP A 67 -12.77 -24.22 -10.90
C ASP A 67 -11.89 -23.82 -9.70
N ASP A 68 -12.35 -24.13 -8.49
CA ASP A 68 -11.67 -23.77 -7.23
C ASP A 68 -10.36 -24.55 -6.97
N ASP A 69 -9.97 -25.44 -7.89
CA ASP A 69 -8.79 -26.31 -7.73
C ASP A 69 -7.54 -25.64 -8.31
N ALA A 70 -6.84 -24.86 -7.47
CA ALA A 70 -5.67 -24.07 -7.84
C ALA A 70 -4.48 -24.90 -8.39
N GLU A 71 -4.43 -26.21 -8.09
CA GLU A 71 -3.38 -27.11 -8.59
C GLU A 71 -3.59 -27.49 -10.07
N ASN A 72 -4.81 -27.42 -10.60
CA ASN A 72 -5.18 -27.80 -11.97
C ASN A 72 -5.87 -26.65 -12.73
N ASP A 73 -5.38 -25.42 -12.55
CA ASP A 73 -5.92 -24.25 -13.24
C ASP A 73 -5.60 -24.27 -14.75
N ALA A 74 -6.55 -24.76 -15.56
CA ALA A 74 -6.44 -24.85 -17.02
C ALA A 74 -6.38 -23.48 -17.73
N CYS A 75 -6.76 -22.38 -17.05
CA CYS A 75 -6.65 -21.03 -17.58
C CYS A 75 -5.29 -20.39 -17.31
N ARG A 76 -4.50 -20.97 -16.40
CA ARG A 76 -3.27 -20.35 -15.91
C ARG A 76 -2.24 -20.20 -17.02
N ILE A 77 -1.74 -18.97 -17.18
CA ILE A 77 -0.59 -18.71 -18.05
C ILE A 77 0.70 -18.98 -17.24
N PRO A 78 1.59 -19.88 -17.70
CA PRO A 78 2.83 -20.15 -16.99
C PRO A 78 3.65 -18.88 -16.73
N GLY A 79 3.92 -18.64 -15.45
CA GLY A 79 4.74 -17.52 -15.01
C GLY A 79 4.10 -16.13 -15.11
N GLN A 80 2.77 -16.03 -15.23
CA GLN A 80 2.04 -14.76 -15.11
C GLN A 80 1.03 -14.81 -13.97
N SER A 81 0.68 -13.65 -13.41
CA SER A 81 -0.36 -13.52 -12.39
C SER A 81 -1.77 -13.35 -12.97
N GLU A 82 -1.88 -13.05 -14.27
CA GLU A 82 -3.15 -12.80 -14.94
C GLU A 82 -3.53 -13.94 -15.90
N TYR A 83 -4.83 -14.03 -16.17
CA TYR A 83 -5.41 -14.89 -17.20
C TYR A 83 -5.46 -14.19 -18.57
N ASP A 84 -5.63 -14.97 -19.63
CA ASP A 84 -5.84 -14.45 -20.98
C ASP A 84 -7.32 -14.08 -21.18
N TYR A 85 -7.59 -12.78 -21.13
CA TYR A 85 -8.91 -12.22 -21.38
C TYR A 85 -8.85 -10.83 -22.02
N LYS A 86 -9.99 -10.43 -22.59
CA LYS A 86 -10.30 -9.05 -23.01
C LYS A 86 -11.51 -8.52 -22.27
N LEU A 87 -11.51 -7.21 -22.07
CA LEU A 87 -12.63 -6.48 -21.48
C LEU A 87 -12.87 -5.26 -22.36
N LEU A 88 -14.06 -5.15 -22.93
CA LEU A 88 -14.39 -4.16 -23.96
C LEU A 88 -15.58 -3.31 -23.52
N LEU A 89 -15.55 -2.02 -23.85
CA LEU A 89 -16.74 -1.19 -23.95
C LEU A 89 -17.23 -1.27 -25.38
N ARG A 90 -18.35 -1.95 -25.59
CA ARG A 90 -19.04 -2.05 -26.87
C ARG A 90 -20.10 -0.96 -26.98
N ALA A 91 -19.96 -0.11 -27.98
CA ALA A 91 -20.92 0.93 -28.32
C ALA A 91 -21.60 0.62 -29.65
N THR A 92 -22.92 0.55 -29.66
CA THR A 92 -23.70 0.27 -30.88
C THR A 92 -24.62 1.44 -31.19
N TYR A 93 -24.53 1.99 -32.41
CA TYR A 93 -25.40 3.04 -32.91
C TYR A 93 -25.83 2.79 -34.35
N THR A 94 -26.90 3.45 -34.76
CA THR A 94 -27.34 3.45 -36.15
C THR A 94 -26.76 4.68 -36.83
N ASP A 95 -25.93 4.47 -37.86
CA ASP A 95 -25.43 5.57 -38.68
C ASP A 95 -26.57 6.18 -39.47
N LYS A 96 -26.78 7.50 -39.33
CA LYS A 96 -27.83 8.22 -40.02
C LYS A 96 -27.66 8.24 -41.55
N ALA A 97 -26.42 8.16 -42.04
CA ALA A 97 -26.16 8.22 -43.48
C ALA A 97 -26.47 6.89 -44.17
N THR A 98 -26.03 5.77 -43.59
CA THR A 98 -26.21 4.44 -44.20
C THR A 98 -27.39 3.65 -43.64
N ASN A 99 -28.00 4.12 -42.56
CA ASN A 99 -29.04 3.44 -41.79
C ASN A 99 -28.64 2.02 -41.32
N LYS A 100 -27.33 1.75 -41.22
CA LYS A 100 -26.78 0.48 -40.73
C LYS A 100 -26.39 0.60 -39.26
N ALA A 101 -26.53 -0.50 -38.52
CA ALA A 101 -25.98 -0.61 -37.18
C ALA A 101 -24.44 -0.71 -37.27
N ILE A 102 -23.75 0.18 -36.58
CA ILE A 102 -22.31 0.20 -36.40
C ILE A 102 -22.01 -0.16 -34.95
N THR A 103 -21.05 -1.05 -34.74
CA THR A 103 -20.57 -1.46 -33.42
C THR A 103 -19.10 -1.08 -33.31
N LYS A 104 -18.72 -0.44 -32.21
CA LYS A 104 -17.34 -0.07 -31.89
C LYS A 104 -16.94 -0.62 -30.53
N ASP A 105 -15.79 -1.29 -30.47
CA ASP A 105 -15.31 -1.98 -29.27
C ASP A 105 -14.03 -1.33 -28.72
N PHE A 106 -14.09 -0.64 -27.59
CA PHE A 106 -12.93 0.00 -26.95
C PHE A 106 -12.35 -0.89 -25.84
N GLU A 107 -11.04 -1.12 -25.85
CA GLU A 107 -10.38 -1.92 -24.80
C GLU A 107 -10.41 -1.20 -23.44
N LEU A 108 -10.79 -1.94 -22.40
CA LEU A 108 -10.90 -1.48 -21.00
C LEU A 108 -9.88 -2.16 -20.07
N LYS A 109 -9.19 -3.20 -20.53
CA LYS A 109 -8.30 -4.03 -19.70
C LYS A 109 -7.26 -3.19 -18.94
N ASP A 110 -6.69 -2.19 -19.60
CA ASP A 110 -5.65 -1.34 -19.01
C ASP A 110 -6.22 -0.26 -18.07
N LEU A 111 -7.53 0.05 -18.16
CA LEU A 111 -8.20 0.95 -17.21
C LEU A 111 -8.38 0.28 -15.84
N ALA A 112 -8.48 -1.05 -15.83
CA ALA A 112 -8.60 -1.82 -14.60
C ALA A 112 -7.33 -1.79 -13.74
N GLY A 113 -6.21 -1.21 -14.21
CA GLY A 113 -4.94 -1.07 -13.47
C GLY A 113 -4.85 0.18 -12.56
N GLY A 114 -5.92 0.97 -12.47
CA GLY A 114 -6.06 2.08 -11.52
C GLY A 114 -5.14 3.29 -11.70
N SER A 115 -4.29 3.31 -12.73
CA SER A 115 -3.57 4.52 -13.18
C SER A 115 -4.41 5.35 -14.15
N LEU A 116 -5.19 4.75 -15.05
CA LEU A 116 -6.11 5.50 -15.91
C LEU A 116 -7.46 5.68 -15.22
N GLY A 117 -8.05 6.87 -15.36
CA GLY A 117 -9.39 7.18 -14.86
C GLY A 117 -10.06 8.28 -15.68
N ALA A 118 -11.35 8.52 -15.45
CA ALA A 118 -12.15 9.54 -16.16
C ALA A 118 -11.99 9.52 -17.69
N VAL A 119 -11.89 8.31 -18.27
CA VAL A 119 -11.73 8.14 -19.72
C VAL A 119 -13.04 8.50 -20.41
N SER A 120 -12.96 9.45 -21.34
CA SER A 120 -14.13 10.02 -22.01
C SER A 120 -14.32 9.45 -23.42
N TYR A 121 -15.48 8.87 -23.66
CA TYR A 121 -15.93 8.30 -24.92
C TYR A 121 -16.94 9.25 -25.56
N ARG A 122 -16.59 9.79 -26.74
CA ARG A 122 -17.41 10.73 -27.50
C ARG A 122 -17.71 10.13 -28.86
N LEU A 123 -18.98 9.81 -29.10
CA LEU A 123 -19.44 9.15 -30.31
C LEU A 123 -20.27 10.12 -31.16
N PRO A 124 -20.28 9.94 -32.50
CA PRO A 124 -21.01 10.83 -33.40
C PRO A 124 -22.54 10.75 -33.21
N GLU A 125 -23.04 9.62 -32.71
CA GLU A 125 -24.45 9.34 -32.54
C GLU A 125 -24.73 8.71 -31.17
N LYS A 126 -25.98 8.85 -30.70
CA LYS A 126 -26.41 8.21 -29.45
C LYS A 126 -26.30 6.70 -29.58
N SER A 127 -25.44 6.11 -28.75
CA SER A 127 -25.13 4.68 -28.76
C SER A 127 -25.70 3.98 -27.54
N GLU A 128 -26.04 2.70 -27.70
CA GLU A 128 -26.20 1.77 -26.59
C GLU A 128 -24.80 1.29 -26.18
N PHE A 129 -24.47 1.43 -24.90
CA PHE A 129 -23.18 1.00 -24.36
C PHE A 129 -23.34 -0.28 -23.55
N SER A 130 -22.37 -1.18 -23.68
CA SER A 130 -22.28 -2.41 -22.89
C SER A 130 -20.83 -2.75 -22.59
N ILE A 131 -20.60 -3.39 -21.45
CA ILE A 131 -19.29 -3.94 -21.09
C ILE A 131 -19.31 -5.42 -21.44
N VAL A 132 -18.36 -5.86 -22.25
CA VAL A 132 -18.24 -7.21 -22.78
C VAL A 132 -16.96 -7.85 -22.24
N PHE A 133 -17.10 -9.03 -21.65
CA PHE A 133 -15.99 -9.85 -21.17
C PHE A 133 -15.76 -11.01 -22.15
N ILE A 134 -14.52 -11.17 -22.60
CA ILE A 134 -14.13 -12.22 -23.54
C ILE A 134 -13.02 -13.05 -22.93
N ASN A 135 -13.24 -14.36 -22.79
CA ASN A 135 -12.20 -15.30 -22.39
C ASN A 135 -11.42 -15.70 -23.64
N THR A 136 -10.15 -15.31 -23.71
CA THR A 136 -9.29 -15.60 -24.86
C THR A 136 -8.41 -16.84 -24.65
N GLY A 137 -8.65 -17.59 -23.57
CA GLY A 137 -8.04 -18.88 -23.35
C GLY A 137 -8.33 -19.85 -24.51
N THR A 138 -7.36 -20.73 -24.78
CA THR A 138 -7.42 -21.71 -25.88
C THR A 138 -7.77 -23.11 -25.41
N ASP A 139 -7.57 -23.42 -24.12
CA ASP A 139 -7.96 -24.72 -23.54
C ASP A 139 -9.48 -24.75 -23.34
N GLY A 140 -10.17 -25.75 -23.90
CA GLY A 140 -11.61 -25.91 -23.76
C GLY A 140 -12.10 -26.11 -22.31
N LYS A 141 -11.21 -26.44 -21.37
CA LYS A 141 -11.50 -26.50 -19.93
C LYS A 141 -11.36 -25.15 -19.25
N CYS A 142 -10.72 -24.17 -19.87
CA CYS A 142 -10.55 -22.86 -19.28
C CYS A 142 -11.89 -22.12 -19.19
N SER A 143 -12.35 -21.88 -17.97
CA SER A 143 -13.54 -21.10 -17.68
C SER A 143 -13.20 -19.98 -16.69
N LEU A 144 -13.51 -18.74 -17.07
CA LEU A 144 -13.17 -17.56 -16.29
C LEU A 144 -14.42 -16.89 -15.77
N LYS A 145 -14.33 -16.43 -14.52
CA LYS A 145 -15.33 -15.62 -13.84
C LYS A 145 -14.78 -14.22 -13.66
N LEU A 146 -15.57 -13.23 -14.08
CA LEU A 146 -15.33 -11.82 -13.84
C LEU A 146 -16.19 -11.36 -12.67
N ARG A 147 -15.56 -10.71 -11.69
CA ARG A 147 -16.22 -9.93 -10.65
C ARG A 147 -15.61 -8.54 -10.64
N GLY A 148 -16.42 -7.49 -10.62
CA GLY A 148 -15.88 -6.14 -10.66
C GLY A 148 -16.89 -5.06 -10.32
N ARG A 149 -16.44 -3.82 -10.42
CA ARG A 149 -17.25 -2.60 -10.26
C ARG A 149 -16.85 -1.56 -11.28
N VAL A 150 -17.83 -0.78 -11.70
CA VAL A 150 -17.62 0.36 -12.61
C VAL A 150 -18.39 1.59 -12.13
N TYR A 151 -17.74 2.75 -12.19
CA TYR A 151 -18.40 4.04 -12.04
C TYR A 151 -18.29 4.81 -13.36
N TYR A 152 -19.43 5.26 -13.87
CA TYR A 152 -19.52 6.01 -15.12
C TYR A 152 -20.64 7.03 -15.06
N GLU A 153 -20.52 8.06 -15.91
CA GLU A 153 -21.59 9.01 -16.18
C GLU A 153 -21.87 9.11 -17.67
N LEU A 154 -23.12 9.35 -18.03
CA LEU A 154 -23.57 9.56 -19.42
C LEU A 154 -23.40 11.00 -19.89
N LYS A 155 -22.29 11.62 -19.48
CA LYS A 155 -21.91 12.98 -19.83
C LYS A 155 -20.42 12.97 -20.10
N ALA A 156 -19.99 13.78 -21.07
CA ALA A 156 -18.58 14.15 -21.18
C ALA A 156 -18.40 15.48 -20.44
N LYS A 157 -17.24 15.68 -19.80
CA LYS A 157 -16.89 16.93 -19.12
C LYS A 157 -16.99 18.15 -20.04
N GLU A 158 -16.71 17.94 -21.33
CA GLU A 158 -16.81 18.95 -22.39
C GLU A 158 -17.65 18.38 -23.56
N THR A 159 -18.74 19.08 -23.92
CA THR A 159 -19.79 18.60 -24.82
C THR A 159 -19.59 18.92 -26.31
N HIS A 160 -18.59 19.73 -26.67
CA HIS A 160 -18.53 20.38 -27.99
C HIS A 160 -17.52 19.80 -28.98
N ALA A 161 -16.67 18.84 -28.59
CA ALA A 161 -15.64 18.31 -29.47
C ALA A 161 -16.06 16.96 -30.09
N THR A 162 -16.49 16.99 -31.36
CA THR A 162 -16.59 15.80 -32.21
C THR A 162 -15.22 15.46 -32.80
N ASP A 163 -14.91 14.18 -33.06
CA ASP A 163 -13.61 13.71 -33.60
C ASP A 163 -12.41 13.74 -32.61
N VAL A 164 -12.67 13.44 -31.33
CA VAL A 164 -11.64 13.37 -30.28
C VAL A 164 -11.17 11.92 -30.07
N PRO A 165 -9.86 11.65 -29.96
CA PRO A 165 -9.35 10.31 -29.68
C PRO A 165 -9.71 9.83 -28.26
N VAL A 166 -9.86 8.53 -28.12
CA VAL A 166 -10.18 7.86 -26.84
C VAL A 166 -8.93 7.14 -26.32
N VAL A 167 -8.60 7.29 -25.04
CA VAL A 167 -7.52 6.50 -24.42
C VAL A 167 -8.01 5.06 -24.23
N VAL A 168 -7.32 4.11 -24.86
CA VAL A 168 -7.67 2.67 -24.82
C VAL A 168 -6.59 1.81 -24.16
N GLY A 169 -5.46 2.40 -23.78
CA GLY A 169 -4.38 1.67 -23.12
C GLY A 169 -3.35 2.55 -22.42
N LEU A 170 -2.65 1.95 -21.47
CA LEU A 170 -1.49 2.52 -20.77
C LEU A 170 -0.44 1.43 -20.61
N LEU A 171 0.80 1.72 -21.02
CA LEU A 171 1.93 0.81 -20.94
C LEU A 171 3.07 1.45 -20.15
N PRO A 172 3.52 0.85 -19.03
CA PRO A 172 2.86 -0.26 -18.32
C PRO A 172 1.49 0.15 -17.76
N ARG A 173 0.59 -0.81 -17.50
CA ARG A 173 -0.79 -0.54 -16.99
C ARG A 173 -0.85 0.28 -15.70
N VAL A 174 0.25 0.30 -14.96
CA VAL A 174 0.43 1.06 -13.73
C VAL A 174 1.60 2.01 -13.95
N ALA A 175 1.34 3.32 -13.98
CA ALA A 175 2.39 4.33 -14.11
C ALA A 175 3.02 4.60 -12.74
N ALA A 176 4.33 4.38 -12.60
CA ALA A 176 5.08 4.66 -11.38
C ALA A 176 6.33 5.49 -11.72
N PHE A 177 6.78 6.35 -10.80
CA PHE A 177 8.01 7.13 -11.02
C PHE A 177 9.25 6.23 -10.86
N ASN A 178 10.41 6.74 -11.28
CA ASN A 178 11.72 6.07 -11.22
C ASN A 178 11.81 4.77 -12.03
N THR A 179 10.95 4.63 -13.02
CA THR A 179 11.03 3.51 -13.95
C THR A 179 12.06 3.86 -15.01
N PRO A 180 12.98 2.94 -15.36
CA PRO A 180 13.99 3.20 -16.40
C PRO A 180 13.38 3.37 -17.80
N ARG A 181 12.05 3.22 -17.95
CA ARG A 181 11.30 3.35 -19.19
C ARG A 181 10.22 4.41 -19.01
N SER A 182 10.05 5.23 -20.04
CA SER A 182 8.91 6.14 -20.18
C SER A 182 7.60 5.36 -20.23
N SER A 183 6.54 5.97 -19.71
CA SER A 183 5.19 5.43 -19.82
C SER A 183 4.56 5.85 -21.16
N ARG A 184 3.64 5.04 -21.67
CA ARG A 184 3.00 5.26 -22.97
C ARG A 184 1.50 5.16 -22.85
N ILE A 185 0.78 6.15 -23.37
CA ILE A 185 -0.66 6.04 -23.59
C ILE A 185 -0.93 5.54 -25.02
N ILE A 186 -1.95 4.70 -25.15
CA ILE A 186 -2.47 4.26 -26.44
C ILE A 186 -3.83 4.90 -26.63
N VAL A 187 -4.01 5.53 -27.79
CA VAL A 187 -5.22 6.26 -28.14
C VAL A 187 -5.81 5.69 -29.42
N ARG A 188 -7.13 5.62 -29.49
CA ARG A 188 -7.86 5.29 -30.70
C ARG A 188 -8.45 6.55 -31.31
N TYR A 189 -8.14 6.78 -32.58
CA TYR A 189 -8.78 7.81 -33.38
C TYR A 189 -10.08 7.30 -33.99
N PRO A 190 -11.04 8.19 -34.30
CA PRO A 190 -12.27 7.80 -34.99
C PRO A 190 -12.00 7.20 -36.39
N ASP A 191 -12.75 6.15 -36.73
CA ASP A 191 -12.51 5.20 -37.85
C ASP A 191 -12.38 5.82 -39.26
N SER A 192 -12.71 7.11 -39.43
CA SER A 192 -12.51 7.83 -40.68
C SER A 192 -11.09 8.34 -40.89
N THR A 193 -10.20 8.19 -39.89
CA THR A 193 -8.93 8.90 -39.87
C THR A 193 -7.76 7.96 -39.61
N ALA A 194 -6.96 7.68 -40.65
CA ALA A 194 -5.70 6.96 -40.47
C ALA A 194 -4.75 7.76 -39.55
N MET A 195 -4.02 7.09 -38.65
CA MET A 195 -3.07 7.73 -37.72
C MET A 195 -2.09 8.68 -38.44
N GLN A 196 -1.71 8.34 -39.68
CA GLN A 196 -0.82 9.13 -40.54
C GLN A 196 -1.33 10.57 -40.81
N HIS A 197 -2.64 10.81 -40.73
CA HIS A 197 -3.24 12.13 -40.96
C HIS A 197 -3.31 13.00 -39.69
N LYS A 198 -2.99 12.45 -38.53
CA LYS A 198 -3.06 13.12 -37.21
C LYS A 198 -1.69 13.14 -36.51
N GLU A 199 -0.62 13.07 -37.29
CA GLU A 199 0.76 13.11 -36.82
C GLU A 199 1.11 14.40 -36.06
N ASP A 200 0.48 15.50 -36.46
CA ASP A 200 0.71 16.83 -35.88
C ASP A 200 -0.19 17.13 -34.66
N ASP A 201 -1.02 16.18 -34.24
CA ASP A 201 -1.85 16.35 -33.06
C ASP A 201 -1.01 16.35 -31.78
N ILE A 202 -1.34 17.30 -30.90
CA ILE A 202 -0.59 17.58 -29.68
C ILE A 202 -1.32 16.96 -28.50
N PHE A 203 -0.58 16.21 -27.69
CA PHE A 203 -1.04 15.67 -26.43
C PHE A 203 -0.22 16.28 -25.32
N HIS A 204 -0.88 16.73 -24.27
CA HIS A 204 -0.22 17.30 -23.11
C HIS A 204 -0.60 16.54 -21.86
N LEU A 205 0.38 16.36 -20.98
CA LEU A 205 0.20 15.93 -19.61
C LEU A 205 0.25 17.18 -18.72
N GLY A 206 -0.90 17.62 -18.21
CA GLY A 206 -0.95 18.73 -17.25
C GLY A 206 -1.24 18.27 -15.85
N THR A 207 -0.89 19.12 -14.89
CA THR A 207 -1.25 18.89 -13.50
C THR A 207 -2.78 18.88 -13.34
N TYR A 208 -3.31 18.08 -12.41
CA TYR A 208 -4.76 17.94 -12.26
C TYR A 208 -5.50 19.25 -11.96
N ASN A 209 -4.82 20.25 -11.40
CA ASN A 209 -5.45 21.55 -11.08
C ASN A 209 -5.59 22.46 -12.32
N GLN A 210 -4.98 22.11 -13.45
CA GLN A 210 -5.05 22.89 -14.69
C GLN A 210 -6.09 22.28 -15.63
N GLU A 211 -7.10 23.06 -16.02
CA GLU A 211 -8.10 22.62 -17.01
C GLU A 211 -7.50 22.60 -18.41
N CYS A 212 -7.94 21.63 -19.23
CA CYS A 212 -7.54 21.55 -20.63
C CYS A 212 -8.09 22.74 -21.45
N ALA A 213 -9.26 23.26 -21.05
CA ALA A 213 -9.93 24.39 -21.69
C ALA A 213 -9.23 25.72 -21.36
N GLY A 214 -8.17 26.05 -22.11
CA GLY A 214 -7.53 27.37 -22.07
C GLY A 214 -6.60 27.60 -23.26
N GLU A 215 -6.52 28.84 -23.75
CA GLU A 215 -5.69 29.25 -24.91
C GLU A 215 -4.17 28.99 -24.71
N HIS A 216 -3.73 28.77 -23.47
CA HIS A 216 -2.34 28.53 -23.07
C HIS A 216 -2.22 27.38 -22.07
N PHE A 217 -2.61 26.16 -22.47
CA PHE A 217 -2.39 25.00 -21.62
C PHE A 217 -0.90 24.74 -21.38
N SER A 218 -0.42 24.92 -20.14
CA SER A 218 0.96 24.67 -19.76
C SER A 218 1.14 23.22 -19.27
N GLY A 219 1.13 22.26 -20.19
CA GLY A 219 1.40 20.86 -19.88
C GLY A 219 2.65 20.33 -20.60
N THR A 220 3.26 19.29 -20.05
CA THR A 220 4.38 18.59 -20.70
C THR A 220 3.86 17.94 -21.99
N VAL A 221 4.41 18.32 -23.13
CA VAL A 221 4.07 17.70 -24.41
C VAL A 221 4.49 16.23 -24.38
N MET A 222 3.56 15.34 -24.71
CA MET A 222 3.85 13.92 -24.86
C MET A 222 4.44 13.66 -26.24
N GLU A 223 5.51 12.89 -26.29
CA GLU A 223 6.26 12.64 -27.51
C GLU A 223 5.70 11.43 -28.27
N ARG A 224 6.03 11.33 -29.55
CA ARG A 224 5.77 10.12 -30.33
C ARG A 224 7.00 9.20 -30.18
N PRO A 225 6.85 7.98 -29.64
CA PRO A 225 7.99 7.07 -29.52
C PRO A 225 8.49 6.65 -30.90
N ILE A 226 9.82 6.57 -31.06
CA ILE A 226 10.49 6.08 -32.26
C ILE A 226 11.37 4.89 -31.85
N PRO A 227 11.14 3.66 -32.37
CA PRO A 227 10.10 3.27 -33.32
C PRO A 227 8.70 3.15 -32.68
N THR A 228 7.67 3.27 -33.51
CA THR A 228 6.28 3.00 -33.12
C THR A 228 6.12 1.54 -32.66
N PRO A 229 5.50 1.27 -31.49
CA PRO A 229 5.24 -0.08 -31.03
C PRO A 229 4.24 -0.80 -31.92
N SER A 230 4.28 -2.14 -31.92
CA SER A 230 3.24 -2.96 -32.54
C SER A 230 1.94 -2.89 -31.71
N PHE A 231 0.81 -2.89 -32.41
CA PHE A 231 -0.53 -2.92 -31.84
C PHE A 231 -1.29 -4.23 -32.11
N ASP A 232 -0.59 -5.32 -32.47
CA ASP A 232 -1.21 -6.58 -32.92
C ASP A 232 -2.22 -7.20 -31.92
N GLN A 233 -2.12 -6.83 -30.63
CA GLN A 233 -3.03 -7.29 -29.58
C GLN A 233 -4.37 -6.53 -29.51
N TYR A 234 -4.48 -5.37 -30.15
CA TYR A 234 -5.66 -4.51 -30.14
C TYR A 234 -6.53 -4.73 -31.38
N SER A 235 -7.83 -4.44 -31.26
CA SER A 235 -8.71 -4.36 -32.43
C SER A 235 -8.39 -3.11 -33.27
N GLU A 236 -8.47 -3.25 -34.59
CA GLU A 236 -8.31 -2.14 -35.57
C GLU A 236 -7.00 -1.35 -35.38
N PRO A 237 -5.82 -2.01 -35.47
CA PRO A 237 -4.53 -1.42 -35.14
C PRO A 237 -4.18 -0.17 -35.97
N GLU A 238 -4.73 -0.03 -37.17
CA GLU A 238 -4.57 1.12 -38.05
C GLU A 238 -5.18 2.44 -37.52
N THR A 239 -6.12 2.33 -36.57
CA THR A 239 -6.79 3.48 -35.92
C THR A 239 -6.05 3.95 -34.67
N LEU A 240 -5.01 3.22 -34.25
CA LEU A 240 -4.33 3.45 -32.98
C LEU A 240 -3.11 4.34 -33.14
N GLY A 241 -2.92 5.19 -32.13
CA GLY A 241 -1.72 5.97 -31.94
C GLY A 241 -1.14 5.79 -30.54
N VAL A 242 0.11 6.17 -30.38
CA VAL A 242 0.82 6.13 -29.10
C VAL A 242 1.43 7.48 -28.78
N ARG A 243 1.45 7.82 -27.49
CA ARG A 243 2.20 8.96 -26.96
C ARG A 243 2.99 8.53 -25.73
N GLU A 244 4.24 8.93 -25.67
CA GLU A 244 5.20 8.62 -24.61
C GLU A 244 5.39 9.82 -23.71
N PHE A 245 5.53 9.58 -22.41
CA PHE A 245 5.73 10.62 -21.42
C PHE A 245 6.59 10.12 -20.26
N THR A 246 7.23 11.07 -19.59
CA THR A 246 7.97 10.87 -18.36
C THR A 246 7.39 11.77 -17.28
N HIS A 247 7.53 11.35 -16.03
CA HIS A 247 7.12 12.11 -14.86
C HIS A 247 8.09 11.83 -13.72
N ASP A 248 8.22 12.79 -12.83
CA ASP A 248 9.21 12.80 -11.74
C ASP A 248 8.63 12.38 -10.39
N HIS A 249 7.31 12.43 -10.22
CA HIS A 249 6.62 12.12 -8.96
C HIS A 249 5.28 11.41 -9.16
N GLY A 250 4.78 10.76 -8.10
CA GLY A 250 3.42 10.22 -8.01
C GLY A 250 2.39 11.33 -7.81
N ARG A 251 1.54 11.58 -8.81
CA ARG A 251 0.52 12.63 -8.81
C ARG A 251 -0.66 12.26 -9.71
N LEU A 252 -1.74 13.02 -9.60
CA LEU A 252 -2.83 12.99 -10.56
C LEU A 252 -2.58 14.03 -11.66
N PHE A 253 -2.76 13.60 -12.91
CA PHE A 253 -2.60 14.40 -14.11
C PHE A 253 -3.86 14.36 -14.96
N ARG A 254 -4.00 15.36 -15.83
CA ARG A 254 -4.97 15.39 -16.92
C ARG A 254 -4.26 15.15 -18.24
N ILE A 255 -4.87 14.32 -19.07
CA ILE A 255 -4.43 14.08 -20.44
C ILE A 255 -5.30 14.95 -21.33
N CYS A 256 -4.67 15.97 -21.92
CA CYS A 256 -5.32 16.93 -22.80
C CYS A 256 -4.91 16.67 -24.25
N TYR A 257 -5.88 16.81 -25.15
CA TYR A 257 -5.71 16.65 -26.59
C TYR A 257 -6.05 17.94 -27.31
N ALA A 258 -5.18 18.35 -28.23
CA ALA A 258 -5.46 19.41 -29.20
C ALA A 258 -5.14 18.91 -30.60
N SER A 259 -6.11 19.04 -31.52
CA SER A 259 -5.82 18.85 -32.94
C SER A 259 -4.89 19.95 -33.44
N LYS A 260 -4.10 19.70 -34.49
CA LYS A 260 -3.10 20.64 -35.03
C LYS A 260 -3.54 22.12 -35.13
N ASN A 261 -4.81 22.36 -35.47
CA ASN A 261 -5.36 23.71 -35.70
C ASN A 261 -6.35 24.16 -34.62
N ALA A 262 -6.50 23.38 -33.54
CA ALA A 262 -7.42 23.74 -32.46
C ALA A 262 -6.81 24.84 -31.58
N THR A 263 -7.63 25.83 -31.24
CA THR A 263 -7.31 26.87 -30.26
C THR A 263 -7.53 26.42 -28.82
N GLU A 264 -8.28 25.33 -28.62
CA GLU A 264 -8.62 24.77 -27.32
C GLU A 264 -8.18 23.30 -27.24
N SER A 265 -7.81 22.86 -26.03
CA SER A 265 -7.51 21.46 -25.74
C SER A 265 -8.66 20.83 -24.97
N VAL A 266 -8.87 19.54 -25.17
CA VAL A 266 -9.97 18.77 -24.58
C VAL A 266 -9.44 17.71 -23.63
N GLU A 267 -10.05 17.55 -22.46
CA GLU A 267 -9.73 16.45 -21.55
C GLU A 267 -10.24 15.12 -22.11
N ILE A 268 -9.35 14.14 -22.27
CA ILE A 268 -9.68 12.80 -22.78
C ILE A 268 -9.59 11.71 -21.71
N ALA A 269 -8.75 11.91 -20.69
CA ALA A 269 -8.59 11.01 -19.55
C ALA A 269 -7.83 11.71 -18.41
N THR A 270 -7.81 11.08 -17.25
CA THR A 270 -6.92 11.39 -16.13
C THR A 270 -5.92 10.25 -15.93
N LEU A 271 -4.75 10.59 -15.41
CA LEU A 271 -3.67 9.65 -15.14
C LEU A 271 -3.17 9.83 -13.71
N LYS A 272 -3.33 8.80 -12.89
CA LYS A 272 -2.69 8.67 -11.58
C LYS A 272 -1.37 7.93 -11.72
N THR A 273 -0.29 8.62 -11.38
CA THR A 273 1.04 8.03 -11.25
C THR A 273 1.34 7.77 -9.78
N TYR A 274 2.21 6.80 -9.54
CA TYR A 274 2.52 6.31 -8.21
C TYR A 274 3.98 6.50 -7.84
N ASP A 275 4.23 6.48 -6.54
CA ASP A 275 5.56 6.75 -5.98
C ASP A 275 6.52 5.56 -6.03
N SER A 276 6.02 4.37 -6.29
CA SER A 276 6.83 3.16 -6.30
C SER A 276 6.19 2.09 -7.17
N ASN A 277 7.00 1.08 -7.51
CA ASN A 277 6.52 -0.16 -8.08
C ASN A 277 7.21 -1.32 -7.34
N PRO A 278 6.47 -2.18 -6.59
CA PRO A 278 5.03 -2.19 -6.40
C PRO A 278 4.49 -0.89 -5.82
N VAL A 279 3.25 -0.57 -6.18
CA VAL A 279 2.57 0.66 -5.77
C VAL A 279 2.06 0.56 -4.35
N TYR A 280 1.44 -0.56 -4.01
CA TYR A 280 0.94 -0.84 -2.67
C TYR A 280 0.92 -2.33 -2.41
N TYR A 281 0.70 -2.68 -1.15
CA TYR A 281 0.43 -4.04 -0.73
C TYR A 281 -0.89 -4.13 0.03
N GLN A 282 -1.44 -5.34 0.08
CA GLN A 282 -2.62 -5.66 0.85
C GLN A 282 -2.41 -7.04 1.50
N ILE A 283 -2.80 -7.17 2.76
CA ILE A 283 -2.83 -8.48 3.42
C ILE A 283 -4.13 -9.17 3.00
N VAL A 284 -4.03 -10.31 2.32
CA VAL A 284 -5.16 -11.03 1.70
C VAL A 284 -5.54 -12.31 2.45
N SER A 285 -4.69 -12.76 3.38
CA SER A 285 -4.94 -13.92 4.24
C SER A 285 -4.17 -13.76 5.56
N GLY A 286 -4.62 -14.41 6.63
CA GLY A 286 -3.99 -14.38 7.95
C GLY A 286 -4.38 -13.19 8.85
N LYS A 287 -5.37 -12.39 8.42
CA LYS A 287 -6.04 -11.38 9.25
C LYS A 287 -7.23 -11.99 10.00
N ASP A 288 -7.50 -11.53 11.23
CA ASP A 288 -8.76 -11.81 11.91
C ASP A 288 -9.92 -10.91 11.41
N GLU A 289 -11.11 -11.08 11.99
CA GLU A 289 -12.31 -10.30 11.62
C GLU A 289 -12.11 -8.80 11.88
N GLU A 290 -11.21 -8.43 12.79
CA GLU A 290 -10.85 -7.04 13.10
C GLU A 290 -9.65 -6.52 12.27
N GLY A 291 -9.16 -7.30 11.31
CA GLY A 291 -8.05 -6.92 10.44
C GLY A 291 -6.66 -7.02 11.07
N ARG A 292 -6.55 -7.61 12.27
CA ARG A 292 -5.28 -7.79 12.99
C ARG A 292 -4.54 -9.02 12.51
N VAL A 293 -3.22 -8.92 12.51
CA VAL A 293 -2.31 -10.03 12.24
C VAL A 293 -1.74 -10.53 13.55
N HIS A 294 -1.83 -11.85 13.78
CA HIS A 294 -1.37 -12.48 15.02
C HIS A 294 -0.01 -13.16 14.83
N ILE A 295 0.81 -13.12 15.88
CA ILE A 295 2.10 -13.82 15.95
C ILE A 295 1.85 -15.34 15.85
N GLY A 296 2.70 -16.03 15.10
CA GLY A 296 2.67 -17.49 14.92
C GLY A 296 1.68 -17.98 13.86
N ASN A 297 0.89 -17.08 13.27
CA ASN A 297 -0.02 -17.41 12.20
C ASN A 297 0.59 -17.08 10.83
N GLU A 298 0.29 -17.94 9.85
CA GLU A 298 0.66 -17.69 8.47
C GLU A 298 -0.19 -16.56 7.87
N VAL A 299 0.48 -15.63 7.19
CA VAL A 299 -0.12 -14.42 6.64
C VAL A 299 0.36 -14.27 5.21
N THR A 300 -0.55 -13.87 4.31
CA THR A 300 -0.23 -13.64 2.90
C THR A 300 -0.43 -12.19 2.53
N ILE A 301 0.59 -11.61 1.92
CA ILE A 301 0.59 -10.25 1.38
C ILE A 301 0.60 -10.31 -0.13
N LYS A 302 -0.25 -9.50 -0.73
CA LYS A 302 -0.34 -9.28 -2.17
C LYS A 302 0.19 -7.90 -2.51
N PHE A 303 1.25 -7.85 -3.30
CA PHE A 303 1.75 -6.61 -3.90
C PHE A 303 1.06 -6.35 -5.22
N TYR A 304 0.82 -5.07 -5.52
CA TYR A 304 0.20 -4.61 -6.76
C TYR A 304 1.14 -3.65 -7.47
N GLY A 305 1.36 -3.86 -8.76
CA GLY A 305 2.31 -3.10 -9.55
C GLY A 305 2.34 -3.57 -11.00
N PHE A 306 3.51 -3.48 -11.62
CA PHE A 306 3.72 -3.99 -12.98
C PHE A 306 5.10 -4.64 -13.12
N ASP A 307 5.21 -5.62 -14.01
CA ASP A 307 6.45 -6.38 -14.23
C ASP A 307 7.06 -6.91 -12.92
N LEU A 308 6.21 -7.34 -11.98
CA LEU A 308 6.65 -7.97 -10.74
C LEU A 308 7.20 -9.36 -11.07
N ASN A 309 8.31 -9.75 -10.44
CA ASN A 309 9.03 -10.97 -10.77
C ASN A 309 9.46 -11.69 -9.49
N THR A 310 8.85 -12.83 -9.17
CA THR A 310 9.14 -13.61 -7.97
C THR A 310 10.05 -14.82 -8.21
N ARG A 311 10.70 -14.91 -9.38
CA ARG A 311 11.72 -15.94 -9.68
C ARG A 311 12.94 -15.80 -8.74
N ALA A 312 13.78 -16.83 -8.66
CA ALA A 312 14.92 -16.92 -7.72
C ALA A 312 15.88 -15.70 -7.71
N ASP A 313 16.06 -15.01 -8.84
CA ASP A 313 16.89 -13.79 -8.96
C ASP A 313 16.08 -12.51 -9.18
N GLY A 314 14.78 -12.60 -8.91
CA GLY A 314 13.80 -11.55 -9.11
C GLY A 314 13.77 -10.54 -7.97
N ASP A 315 12.56 -10.12 -7.69
CA ASP A 315 12.21 -9.17 -6.66
C ASP A 315 12.28 -9.83 -5.28
N ARG A 316 12.43 -9.02 -4.23
CA ARG A 316 12.54 -9.45 -2.84
C ARG A 316 11.72 -8.53 -1.95
N ALA A 317 11.20 -9.06 -0.85
CA ALA A 317 10.49 -8.27 0.15
C ALA A 317 10.95 -8.63 1.57
N LYS A 318 10.89 -7.66 2.48
CA LYS A 318 11.21 -7.84 3.90
C LYS A 318 10.35 -6.93 4.77
N PHE A 319 10.17 -7.32 6.02
CA PHE A 319 9.69 -6.43 7.06
C PHE A 319 10.85 -5.65 7.67
N VAL A 320 10.60 -4.39 7.97
CA VAL A 320 11.52 -3.53 8.71
C VAL A 320 10.69 -2.86 9.81
N LEU A 321 11.30 -2.63 10.97
CA LEU A 321 10.62 -1.85 12.02
C LEU A 321 10.19 -0.50 11.46
N GLU A 322 8.98 -0.05 11.80
CA GLU A 322 8.37 1.20 11.31
C GLU A 322 9.34 2.41 11.36
N SER A 323 10.20 2.45 12.39
CA SER A 323 11.16 3.51 12.67
C SER A 323 12.44 3.50 11.82
N GLN A 324 12.77 2.40 11.14
CA GLN A 324 14.05 2.20 10.47
C GLN A 324 13.94 2.43 8.95
N ASP A 325 15.07 2.61 8.24
CA ASP A 325 15.06 2.83 6.78
C ASP A 325 15.12 1.51 5.98
N CYS A 326 14.33 1.41 4.91
CA CYS A 326 14.27 0.21 4.08
C CYS A 326 15.62 -0.17 3.44
N THR A 327 16.45 0.82 3.15
CA THR A 327 17.74 0.65 2.47
C THR A 327 18.75 -0.06 3.35
N LEU A 328 18.79 0.28 4.63
CA LEU A 328 19.87 -0.11 5.55
C LEU A 328 19.45 -1.12 6.62
N ALA A 329 18.17 -1.15 6.99
CA ALA A 329 17.72 -1.98 8.10
C ALA A 329 17.72 -3.48 7.73
N PRO A 330 18.08 -4.37 8.66
CA PRO A 330 17.86 -5.80 8.48
C PRO A 330 16.35 -6.13 8.50
N PRO A 331 15.95 -7.26 7.90
CA PRO A 331 14.69 -7.93 8.21
C PRO A 331 14.32 -7.94 9.71
N ALA A 332 13.03 -7.73 10.02
CA ALA A 332 12.48 -7.67 11.37
C ALA A 332 11.22 -8.54 11.52
N GLY A 333 10.65 -8.63 12.73
CA GLY A 333 9.48 -9.46 13.02
C GLY A 333 9.81 -10.96 13.17
N GLY A 334 11.08 -11.22 13.50
CA GLY A 334 11.77 -12.51 13.53
C GLY A 334 11.68 -13.29 12.22
N VAL A 335 11.70 -12.55 11.11
CA VAL A 335 12.06 -13.02 9.76
C VAL A 335 13.59 -12.98 9.64
N PRO A 336 14.29 -14.12 9.55
CA PRO A 336 15.75 -14.15 9.45
C PRO A 336 16.31 -13.40 8.22
N ASP A 337 17.52 -12.84 8.32
CA ASP A 337 18.18 -12.11 7.22
C ASP A 337 18.37 -12.95 5.94
N ASP A 338 18.49 -14.27 6.09
CA ASP A 338 18.68 -15.26 5.04
C ASP A 338 17.37 -15.84 4.48
N ILE A 339 16.25 -15.62 5.17
CA ILE A 339 14.90 -16.02 4.74
C ILE A 339 14.08 -14.76 4.57
N ALA A 340 14.26 -14.09 3.42
CA ALA A 340 13.32 -13.07 2.97
C ALA A 340 11.90 -13.64 2.97
N LEU A 341 10.89 -12.78 2.88
CA LEU A 341 9.52 -13.25 2.60
C LEU A 341 9.61 -14.24 1.43
N GLU A 342 8.97 -15.40 1.47
CA GLU A 342 9.04 -16.33 0.35
C GLU A 342 7.82 -16.13 -0.55
N PRO A 343 8.00 -16.06 -1.88
CA PRO A 343 6.86 -15.85 -2.76
C PRO A 343 6.01 -17.11 -2.84
N VAL A 344 4.69 -16.94 -2.72
CA VAL A 344 3.73 -17.99 -3.09
C VAL A 344 3.54 -17.93 -4.59
N GLY A 345 4.46 -18.58 -5.30
CA GLY A 345 4.41 -18.75 -6.74
C GLY A 345 5.61 -18.18 -7.50
N ASN A 346 5.79 -18.72 -8.70
CA ASN A 346 6.90 -18.38 -9.58
C ASN A 346 6.45 -17.45 -10.73
N TYR A 347 6.08 -16.22 -10.37
CA TYR A 347 5.64 -15.20 -11.31
C TYR A 347 6.85 -14.54 -12.00
N GLY A 348 6.74 -14.31 -13.29
CA GLY A 348 7.76 -13.68 -14.12
C GLY A 348 7.42 -12.25 -14.49
N PRO A 349 8.31 -11.60 -15.26
CA PRO A 349 8.06 -10.29 -15.85
C PRO A 349 6.70 -10.27 -16.56
N LYS A 350 6.00 -9.13 -16.53
CA LYS A 350 4.59 -8.90 -16.91
C LYS A 350 3.52 -9.22 -15.86
N SER A 351 3.88 -9.70 -14.68
CA SER A 351 2.90 -9.91 -13.60
C SER A 351 2.51 -8.57 -12.95
N LEU A 352 1.21 -8.37 -12.73
CA LEU A 352 0.70 -7.17 -12.05
C LEU A 352 0.58 -7.36 -10.54
N THR A 353 0.57 -8.61 -10.09
CA THR A 353 0.48 -8.93 -8.67
C THR A 353 1.48 -10.00 -8.29
N SER A 354 1.97 -9.96 -7.06
CA SER A 354 2.77 -11.05 -6.49
C SER A 354 2.32 -11.34 -5.07
N LEU A 355 2.34 -12.63 -4.70
CA LEU A 355 1.95 -13.10 -3.37
C LEU A 355 3.19 -13.51 -2.59
N TRP A 356 3.24 -13.12 -1.33
CA TRP A 356 4.33 -13.43 -0.40
C TRP A 356 3.71 -13.91 0.90
N THR A 357 4.14 -15.07 1.35
CA THR A 357 3.63 -15.68 2.59
C THR A 357 4.74 -15.74 3.61
N TRP A 358 4.35 -15.54 4.86
CA TRP A 358 5.27 -15.42 5.97
C TRP A 358 4.54 -15.69 7.29
N THR A 359 5.29 -15.85 8.37
CA THR A 359 4.76 -16.00 9.72
C THR A 359 5.49 -15.03 10.64
N LEU A 360 4.76 -14.17 11.33
CA LEU A 360 5.36 -13.24 12.31
C LEU A 360 5.76 -14.03 13.54
N THR A 361 6.98 -13.86 14.03
CA THR A 361 7.41 -14.49 15.29
C THR A 361 7.50 -13.48 16.43
N ASP A 362 7.64 -12.18 16.11
CA ASP A 362 7.69 -11.09 17.08
C ASP A 362 6.60 -10.04 16.82
N GLY A 363 5.94 -9.55 17.87
CA GLY A 363 4.97 -8.47 17.76
C GLY A 363 5.62 -7.10 17.59
N GLY A 364 4.98 -6.20 16.85
CA GLY A 364 5.47 -4.84 16.65
C GLY A 364 4.79 -4.09 15.51
N ALA A 365 5.25 -2.86 15.27
CA ALA A 365 4.89 -2.08 14.10
C ALA A 365 5.97 -2.22 13.03
N TYR A 366 5.58 -2.70 11.86
CA TYR A 366 6.49 -2.97 10.75
C TYR A 366 5.98 -2.30 9.49
N LYS A 367 6.93 -1.80 8.71
CA LYS A 367 6.70 -1.44 7.32
C LYS A 367 7.28 -2.50 6.40
N ILE A 368 6.81 -2.48 5.16
CA ILE A 368 7.17 -3.45 4.14
C ILE A 368 8.08 -2.79 3.13
N CYS A 369 9.25 -3.38 2.97
CA CYS A 369 10.24 -2.94 2.00
C CYS A 369 10.30 -3.93 0.84
N TYR A 370 10.39 -3.41 -0.37
CA TYR A 370 10.48 -4.19 -1.59
C TYR A 370 11.72 -3.79 -2.38
N LYS A 371 12.35 -4.76 -3.01
CA LYS A 371 13.53 -4.54 -3.85
C LYS A 371 13.33 -5.28 -5.15
N ARG A 372 13.29 -4.53 -6.25
CA ARG A 372 13.35 -5.12 -7.59
C ARG A 372 14.75 -5.61 -7.91
N SER A 373 14.88 -6.57 -8.82
CA SER A 373 16.18 -7.08 -9.26
C SER A 373 17.10 -5.91 -9.67
N ARG A 374 18.22 -5.74 -8.95
CA ARG A 374 19.24 -4.67 -9.12
C ARG A 374 18.83 -3.23 -8.72
N ASN A 375 17.69 -3.02 -8.08
CA ASN A 375 17.27 -1.72 -7.57
C ASN A 375 17.58 -1.55 -6.07
N ALA A 376 17.42 -0.33 -5.54
CA ALA A 376 17.43 -0.08 -4.11
C ALA A 376 16.16 -0.65 -3.44
N TRP A 377 16.22 -0.86 -2.13
CA TRP A 377 15.03 -1.13 -1.32
C TRP A 377 14.16 0.12 -1.25
N VAL A 378 12.86 -0.05 -1.45
CA VAL A 378 11.87 1.03 -1.34
C VAL A 378 10.76 0.60 -0.39
N GLU A 379 10.22 1.56 0.36
CA GLU A 379 9.02 1.34 1.16
C GLU A 379 7.82 1.19 0.23
N VAL A 380 7.00 0.16 0.46
CA VAL A 380 5.73 -0.02 -0.23
C VAL A 380 4.62 0.35 0.74
N PRO A 381 3.78 1.36 0.43
CA PRO A 381 2.68 1.73 1.31
C PRO A 381 1.62 0.63 1.36
N SER A 382 0.90 0.56 2.49
CA SER A 382 -0.27 -0.30 2.60
C SER A 382 -1.42 0.25 1.76
N TRP A 383 -2.34 -0.63 1.37
CA TRP A 383 -3.62 -0.27 0.76
C TRP A 383 -4.40 0.76 1.58
N GLU A 384 -4.44 0.58 2.90
CA GLU A 384 -5.14 1.45 3.87
C GLU A 384 -4.52 2.86 3.88
N THR A 385 -3.20 2.97 3.68
CA THR A 385 -2.50 4.25 3.57
C THR A 385 -2.87 4.99 2.27
N ILE A 386 -2.99 4.27 1.14
CA ILE A 386 -3.35 4.90 -0.14
C ILE A 386 -4.82 5.32 -0.18
N THR A 387 -5.70 4.58 0.47
CA THR A 387 -7.15 4.90 0.56
C THR A 387 -7.43 6.05 1.53
N SER A 388 -6.75 6.12 2.68
CA SER A 388 -6.93 7.21 3.66
C SER A 388 -6.43 8.56 3.16
N LEU A 389 -5.37 8.60 2.34
CA LEU A 389 -4.91 9.82 1.64
C LEU A 389 -5.99 10.43 0.73
N LYS A 390 -7.03 9.67 0.39
CA LYS A 390 -8.13 10.10 -0.47
C LYS A 390 -9.19 10.93 0.25
N ALA A 391 -9.37 10.76 1.56
CA ALA A 391 -10.19 11.68 2.35
C ALA A 391 -9.58 13.10 2.36
N ALA A 392 -8.26 13.20 2.17
CA ALA A 392 -7.55 14.48 2.08
C ALA A 392 -7.50 15.07 0.65
N VAL A 393 -7.71 14.26 -0.41
CA VAL A 393 -7.60 14.71 -1.82
C VAL A 393 -8.98 14.84 -2.50
N ASN A 394 -10.01 14.17 -1.99
CA ASN A 394 -11.41 14.36 -2.43
C ASN A 394 -12.19 15.33 -1.53
N SER A 395 -11.56 15.94 -0.53
CA SER A 395 -12.06 17.24 -0.07
C SER A 395 -11.67 18.22 -1.16
N ASP A 396 -12.68 18.83 -1.76
CA ASP A 396 -12.51 19.92 -2.70
C ASP A 396 -11.33 20.80 -2.26
N LEU A 397 -10.38 20.98 -3.16
CA LEU A 397 -9.57 22.20 -3.21
C LEU A 397 -10.52 23.35 -3.58
N ASP A 398 -11.52 23.56 -2.74
CA ASP A 398 -12.33 24.74 -2.69
C ASP A 398 -11.42 25.77 -2.03
N GLU A 399 -10.79 26.61 -2.85
CA GLU A 399 -10.01 27.77 -2.39
C GLU A 399 -10.84 28.77 -1.55
N SER A 400 -12.07 28.43 -1.14
CA SER A 400 -12.84 29.17 -0.13
C SER A 400 -13.64 28.34 0.91
N GLY A 401 -13.52 27.01 0.95
CA GLY A 401 -14.32 26.17 1.84
C GLY A 401 -13.71 25.94 3.23
N SER A 402 -13.97 26.83 4.19
CA SER A 402 -13.78 26.64 5.64
C SER A 402 -12.52 25.85 6.06
N ARG A 403 -11.36 26.52 6.11
CA ARG A 403 -10.28 26.07 7.01
C ARG A 403 -10.92 25.87 8.38
N ILE A 404 -10.99 24.62 8.86
CA ILE A 404 -11.43 24.31 10.22
C ILE A 404 -10.60 25.20 11.14
N ARG A 405 -11.22 26.25 11.66
CA ARG A 405 -10.58 27.15 12.58
C ARG A 405 -10.48 26.38 13.89
N PRO A 406 -9.25 26.15 14.39
CA PRO A 406 -9.09 25.45 15.64
C PRO A 406 -9.91 26.19 16.71
N THR A 407 -10.75 25.47 17.42
CA THR A 407 -11.54 26.04 18.52
C THR A 407 -11.09 25.44 19.84
N ASP A 408 -11.14 26.24 20.90
CA ASP A 408 -10.81 25.75 22.23
C ASP A 408 -11.76 24.60 22.60
N PRO A 409 -11.25 23.44 23.04
CA PRO A 409 -12.07 22.25 23.29
C PRO A 409 -13.05 22.42 24.47
N VAL A 410 -12.88 23.46 25.30
CA VAL A 410 -13.71 23.79 26.46
C VAL A 410 -14.60 25.00 26.19
N THR A 411 -14.04 26.13 25.73
CA THR A 411 -14.78 27.39 25.54
C THR A 411 -15.42 27.52 24.15
N ARG A 412 -15.00 26.69 23.19
CA ARG A 412 -15.40 26.74 21.76
C ARG A 412 -15.05 28.05 21.05
N GLU A 413 -14.22 28.90 21.65
CA GLU A 413 -13.74 30.14 21.03
C GLU A 413 -12.70 29.84 19.94
N GLU A 414 -12.62 30.68 18.90
CA GLU A 414 -11.64 30.53 17.82
C GLU A 414 -10.22 30.78 18.31
N CYS A 415 -9.30 29.91 17.89
CA CYS A 415 -7.90 29.97 18.28
C CYS A 415 -6.99 30.50 17.18
N PRO A 416 -5.79 31.00 17.53
CA PRO A 416 -4.81 31.42 16.56
C PRO A 416 -4.38 30.28 15.64
N VAL A 417 -4.15 30.62 14.37
CA VAL A 417 -3.74 29.69 13.29
C VAL A 417 -2.28 29.86 12.91
N ALA A 418 -1.70 28.82 12.33
CA ALA A 418 -0.40 28.87 11.66
C ALA A 418 -0.42 29.93 10.56
N LYS A 419 0.75 30.50 10.25
CA LYS A 419 0.89 31.37 9.08
C LYS A 419 0.43 30.60 7.83
N PRO A 420 -0.31 31.23 6.89
CA PRO A 420 -0.84 30.56 5.73
C PRO A 420 0.25 29.86 4.92
N HIS A 421 -0.07 28.67 4.40
CA HIS A 421 0.77 27.98 3.44
C HIS A 421 1.00 28.88 2.22
N SER A 422 2.26 29.19 1.90
CA SER A 422 2.63 29.96 0.70
C SER A 422 3.89 29.37 0.05
N LYS A 423 4.16 29.73 -1.21
CA LYS A 423 5.40 29.30 -1.90
C LYS A 423 6.68 29.72 -1.16
N GLU A 424 6.61 30.80 -0.41
CA GLU A 424 7.74 31.35 0.37
C GLU A 424 7.86 30.70 1.76
N ASN A 425 6.76 30.19 2.32
CA ASN A 425 6.71 29.48 3.59
C ASN A 425 5.84 28.22 3.47
N PRO A 426 6.35 27.16 2.81
CA PRO A 426 5.61 25.92 2.70
C PRO A 426 5.43 25.30 4.10
N TRP A 427 4.28 24.66 4.30
CA TRP A 427 4.04 23.92 5.53
C TRP A 427 4.85 22.64 5.46
N SER A 428 5.50 22.30 6.57
CA SER A 428 6.21 21.04 6.70
C SER A 428 5.26 19.98 7.19
N MET A 429 5.25 18.80 6.57
CA MET A 429 4.47 17.66 7.05
C MET A 429 5.27 16.93 8.12
N TYR A 430 5.00 17.25 9.39
CA TYR A 430 5.64 16.60 10.53
C TYR A 430 4.88 15.31 10.86
N LYS A 431 5.63 14.23 11.17
CA LYS A 431 5.04 12.98 11.68
C LYS A 431 4.81 13.05 13.19
N SER A 432 5.61 13.84 13.91
CA SER A 432 5.45 14.09 15.35
C SER A 432 6.05 15.43 15.77
N ILE A 433 5.70 15.89 16.97
CA ILE A 433 6.31 17.05 17.63
C ILE A 433 7.14 16.56 18.81
N LYS A 434 8.43 16.88 18.81
CA LYS A 434 9.34 16.61 19.92
C LYS A 434 9.31 17.79 20.87
N LEU A 435 8.99 17.52 22.14
CA LEU A 435 8.93 18.48 23.23
C LEU A 435 9.99 18.11 24.27
N VAL A 436 10.92 19.01 24.58
CA VAL A 436 11.84 18.85 25.71
C VAL A 436 11.23 19.59 26.90
N LEU A 437 11.03 18.91 28.03
CA LEU A 437 10.44 19.49 29.23
C LEU A 437 11.51 20.08 30.15
N ASN A 438 11.14 21.03 30.98
CA ASN A 438 12.01 21.54 32.05
C ASN A 438 12.14 20.51 33.20
N ASP A 439 11.11 19.68 33.39
CA ASP A 439 11.05 18.69 34.47
C ASP A 439 11.58 17.31 34.04
N THR A 440 11.93 16.51 35.04
CA THR A 440 12.42 15.12 34.87
C THR A 440 11.31 14.08 34.78
N LYS A 441 10.06 14.49 35.00
CA LYS A 441 8.86 13.65 34.94
C LYS A 441 7.72 14.37 34.23
N LEU A 442 6.91 13.60 33.51
CA LEU A 442 5.70 14.09 32.87
C LEU A 442 4.60 14.33 33.92
N SER A 443 4.04 15.54 33.96
CA SER A 443 2.89 15.85 34.82
C SER A 443 1.63 15.12 34.34
N GLU A 444 0.79 14.63 35.26
CA GLU A 444 -0.47 13.95 34.92
C GLU A 444 -1.45 14.86 34.13
N ASP A 445 -1.34 16.17 34.32
CA ASP A 445 -2.15 17.18 33.62
C ASP A 445 -1.49 17.75 32.35
N PHE A 446 -0.33 17.21 31.94
CA PHE A 446 0.46 17.74 30.84
C PHE A 446 -0.34 17.83 29.53
N LEU A 447 -1.00 16.74 29.12
CA LEU A 447 -1.80 16.72 27.88
C LEU A 447 -3.01 17.66 27.95
N ALA A 448 -3.57 17.86 29.15
CA ALA A 448 -4.67 18.79 29.33
C ALA A 448 -4.20 20.25 29.21
N LYS A 449 -3.04 20.59 29.77
CA LYS A 449 -2.38 21.90 29.60
C LYS A 449 -2.03 22.16 28.14
N LEU A 450 -1.47 21.14 27.48
CA LEU A 450 -1.09 21.19 26.07
C LEU A 450 -2.32 21.41 25.17
N GLY A 451 -3.37 20.62 25.38
CA GLY A 451 -4.61 20.70 24.62
C GLY A 451 -5.30 22.07 24.74
N ARG A 452 -5.31 22.67 25.94
CA ARG A 452 -5.82 24.03 26.14
C ARG A 452 -4.94 25.09 25.47
N LYS A 453 -3.61 25.00 25.61
CA LYS A 453 -2.69 26.02 25.07
C LYS A 453 -2.70 26.06 23.54
N PHE A 454 -2.85 24.91 22.87
CA PHE A 454 -2.79 24.81 21.40
C PHE A 454 -4.13 24.54 20.73
N CYS A 455 -5.21 24.52 21.50
CA CYS A 455 -6.57 24.24 21.05
C CYS A 455 -6.65 22.91 20.29
N ILE A 456 -6.16 21.85 20.95
CA ILE A 456 -6.21 20.48 20.47
C ILE A 456 -7.01 19.68 21.49
N PRO A 457 -8.11 19.01 21.08
CA PRO A 457 -8.82 18.12 21.98
C PRO A 457 -7.90 17.05 22.53
N ARG A 458 -8.03 16.72 23.82
CA ARG A 458 -7.21 15.68 24.45
C ARG A 458 -7.28 14.34 23.71
N ALA A 459 -8.44 14.00 23.13
CA ALA A 459 -8.63 12.78 22.34
C ALA A 459 -7.78 12.74 21.06
N ALA A 460 -7.39 13.89 20.51
CA ALA A 460 -6.52 14.00 19.34
C ALA A 460 -5.03 14.08 19.71
N LEU A 461 -4.66 13.92 20.99
CA LEU A 461 -3.26 13.96 21.46
C LEU A 461 -2.81 12.57 21.88
N ALA A 462 -1.77 12.06 21.23
CA ALA A 462 -1.13 10.79 21.59
C ALA A 462 0.35 11.04 21.93
N VAL A 463 0.76 10.63 23.13
CA VAL A 463 2.19 10.55 23.47
C VAL A 463 2.73 9.27 22.85
N THR A 464 3.56 9.42 21.82
CA THR A 464 4.10 8.29 21.06
C THR A 464 5.41 7.78 21.62
N HIS A 465 6.20 8.64 22.28
CA HIS A 465 7.46 8.24 22.91
C HIS A 465 7.84 9.16 24.08
N LEU A 466 8.49 8.59 25.10
CA LEU A 466 9.02 9.29 26.26
C LEU A 466 10.47 8.84 26.50
N THR A 467 11.41 9.78 26.50
CA THR A 467 12.83 9.53 26.81
C THR A 467 13.42 10.67 27.65
N HIS A 468 14.71 10.64 27.97
CA HIS A 468 15.45 11.71 28.61
C HIS A 468 16.60 12.18 27.70
N ASN A 469 16.86 13.49 27.65
CA ASN A 469 18.01 14.02 26.92
C ASN A 469 19.31 13.86 27.75
N GLU A 470 20.45 14.26 27.17
CA GLU A 470 21.77 14.21 27.82
C GLU A 470 21.85 14.96 29.16
N HIS A 471 20.94 15.92 29.38
CA HIS A 471 20.83 16.70 30.63
C HIS A 471 19.84 16.08 31.63
N GLY A 472 19.28 14.90 31.35
CA GLY A 472 18.30 14.21 32.19
C GLY A 472 16.90 14.82 32.15
N GLN A 473 16.61 15.71 31.20
CA GLN A 473 15.29 16.32 31.01
C GLN A 473 14.38 15.39 30.22
N GLN A 474 13.09 15.34 30.59
CA GLN A 474 12.12 14.50 29.89
C GLN A 474 11.89 15.03 28.47
N VAL A 475 12.05 14.17 27.45
CA VAL A 475 11.68 14.42 26.06
C VAL A 475 10.42 13.63 25.73
N VAL A 476 9.43 14.31 25.17
CA VAL A 476 8.11 13.78 24.81
C VAL A 476 7.94 13.91 23.31
N TYR A 477 7.62 12.82 22.63
CA TYR A 477 7.17 12.86 21.24
C TYR A 477 5.66 12.77 21.23
N LEU A 478 5.05 13.70 20.52
CA LEU A 478 3.62 13.89 20.49
C LEU A 478 3.10 13.79 19.06
N SER A 479 2.15 12.90 18.84
CA SER A 479 1.35 12.87 17.62
C SER A 479 0.02 13.58 17.85
N ILE A 480 -0.37 14.37 16.86
CA ILE A 480 -1.66 15.04 16.81
C ILE A 480 -2.47 14.32 15.74
N LEU A 481 -3.69 13.92 16.10
CA LEU A 481 -4.56 13.07 15.29
C LEU A 481 -5.95 13.72 15.19
N CYS A 482 -5.99 14.95 14.67
CA CYS A 482 -7.24 15.70 14.55
C CYS A 482 -8.21 15.05 13.54
N GLU A 483 -7.68 14.38 12.52
CA GLU A 483 -8.47 13.72 11.47
C GLU A 483 -9.18 12.45 11.98
N ASP A 484 -8.66 11.80 13.02
CA ASP A 484 -9.26 10.61 13.65
C ASP A 484 -10.54 10.93 14.44
N MET A 485 -10.88 12.22 14.61
CA MET A 485 -12.11 12.67 15.27
C MET A 485 -13.33 12.74 14.34
N GLY A 486 -13.19 12.41 13.05
CA GLY A 486 -14.30 12.37 12.10
C GLY A 486 -14.76 13.76 11.61
N GLU A 487 -16.02 13.86 11.18
CA GLU A 487 -16.57 15.06 10.51
C GLU A 487 -16.69 16.29 11.45
N ASP A 488 -16.83 16.07 12.76
CA ASP A 488 -16.91 17.12 13.80
C ASP A 488 -15.53 17.62 14.28
N ARG A 489 -14.47 17.34 13.51
CA ARG A 489 -13.09 17.70 13.88
C ARG A 489 -12.95 19.20 14.14
N SER A 490 -12.47 19.54 15.33
CA SER A 490 -12.29 20.94 15.76
C SER A 490 -10.90 21.50 15.45
N CYS A 491 -10.03 20.75 14.76
CA CYS A 491 -8.68 21.14 14.39
C CYS A 491 -8.19 20.39 13.13
N SER A 492 -7.06 20.83 12.55
CA SER A 492 -6.33 20.12 11.50
C SER A 492 -4.93 19.77 12.00
N THR A 493 -4.48 18.52 11.80
CA THR A 493 -3.18 18.04 12.33
C THR A 493 -2.03 18.81 11.72
N VAL A 494 -1.99 18.92 10.39
CA VAL A 494 -0.90 19.60 9.68
C VAL A 494 -0.82 21.07 10.11
N GLU A 495 -1.97 21.72 10.24
CA GLU A 495 -2.05 23.11 10.65
C GLU A 495 -1.58 23.30 12.12
N ARG A 496 -2.03 22.44 13.05
CA ARG A 496 -1.63 22.51 14.47
C ARG A 496 -0.16 22.22 14.68
N GLN A 497 0.42 21.27 13.94
CA GLN A 497 1.85 20.99 14.01
C GLN A 497 2.69 22.18 13.55
N ASN A 498 2.33 22.78 12.41
CA ASN A 498 3.03 23.96 11.90
C ASN A 498 2.82 25.18 12.82
N TYR A 499 1.64 25.32 13.44
CA TYR A 499 1.38 26.36 14.44
C TYR A 499 2.32 26.20 15.65
N ILE A 500 2.38 25.01 16.25
CA ILE A 500 3.22 24.75 17.43
C ILE A 500 4.71 24.98 17.13
N VAL A 501 5.21 24.45 16.02
CA VAL A 501 6.63 24.59 15.65
C VAL A 501 6.99 26.03 15.30
N SER A 502 6.10 26.75 14.60
CA SER A 502 6.32 28.15 14.28
C SER A 502 6.25 29.05 15.52
N LEU A 503 5.30 28.78 16.43
CA LEU A 503 5.18 29.50 17.69
C LEU A 503 6.42 29.30 18.56
N ALA A 504 6.98 28.10 18.60
CA ALA A 504 8.20 27.82 19.37
C ALA A 504 9.41 28.63 18.87
N LYS A 505 9.47 28.89 17.55
CA LYS A 505 10.51 29.74 16.94
C LYS A 505 10.30 31.23 17.20
N SER A 506 9.04 31.68 17.30
CA SER A 506 8.71 33.11 17.44
C SER A 506 8.49 33.58 18.88
N ASP A 507 8.05 32.70 19.77
CA ASP A 507 7.68 33.02 21.16
C ASP A 507 7.97 31.83 22.10
N ALA A 508 9.25 31.63 22.42
CA ALA A 508 9.69 30.60 23.35
C ALA A 508 9.10 30.76 24.77
N SER A 509 8.68 31.98 25.16
CA SER A 509 8.13 32.26 26.50
C SER A 509 6.77 31.60 26.72
N SER A 510 5.97 31.45 25.66
CA SER A 510 4.69 30.75 25.67
C SER A 510 4.81 29.27 26.06
N PHE A 511 5.93 28.63 25.76
CA PHE A 511 6.20 27.21 26.06
C PHE A 511 6.77 27.00 27.46
N ALA A 512 7.59 27.94 27.93
CA ALA A 512 8.11 27.93 29.30
C ALA A 512 7.00 27.92 30.36
N SER A 513 5.87 28.62 30.10
CA SER A 513 4.71 28.67 31.00
C SER A 513 3.99 27.33 31.22
N ILE A 514 4.21 26.35 30.34
CA ILE A 514 3.66 24.99 30.43
C ILE A 514 4.77 23.94 30.66
N GLY A 515 5.95 24.37 31.08
CA GLY A 515 7.07 23.48 31.44
C GLY A 515 7.80 22.88 30.24
N ILE A 516 7.71 23.48 29.05
CA ILE A 516 8.39 23.03 27.84
C ILE A 516 9.59 23.94 27.56
N ALA A 517 10.79 23.35 27.52
CA ALA A 517 12.07 23.99 27.27
C ALA A 517 12.31 24.25 25.77
N ALA A 518 11.99 23.26 24.93
CA ALA A 518 12.22 23.33 23.49
C ALA A 518 11.18 22.50 22.72
N VAL A 519 10.92 22.90 21.48
CA VAL A 519 9.99 22.22 20.58
C VAL A 519 10.59 22.12 19.19
N GLU A 520 10.57 20.91 18.63
CA GLU A 520 11.08 20.60 17.31
C GLU A 520 10.04 19.77 16.54
N GLY A 521 9.79 20.15 15.28
CA GLY A 521 8.99 19.33 14.38
C GLY A 521 9.83 18.18 13.84
N SER A 522 9.33 16.95 13.95
CA SER A 522 10.01 15.77 13.46
C SER A 522 9.30 15.19 12.23
N THR A 523 10.04 14.98 11.15
CA THR A 523 9.60 14.20 9.98
C THR A 523 9.72 12.69 10.20
N HIS A 524 10.34 12.29 11.32
CA HIS A 524 10.51 10.91 11.74
C HIS A 524 9.50 10.57 12.83
N MET A 525 8.90 9.39 12.74
CA MET A 525 7.90 8.95 13.73
C MET A 525 8.57 8.57 15.06
N PHE A 526 9.84 8.14 15.05
CA PHE A 526 10.62 7.76 16.21
C PHE A 526 12.12 7.98 15.96
N ALA A 527 12.85 8.60 16.90
CA ALA A 527 14.30 8.52 16.97
C ALA A 527 14.65 7.46 18.02
N PHE A 528 14.87 6.22 17.60
CA PHE A 528 15.56 5.22 18.44
C PHE A 528 17.04 5.29 18.07
N GLY A 529 17.88 5.83 18.96
CA GLY A 529 19.31 5.93 18.71
C GLY A 529 20.14 6.63 19.78
N ASP A 530 19.63 7.67 20.45
CA ASP A 530 20.41 8.48 21.38
C ASP A 530 19.83 8.49 22.81
N ASP A 531 19.42 7.32 23.31
CA ASP A 531 19.36 7.18 24.77
C ASP A 531 20.81 7.12 25.26
N VAL A 532 21.35 8.28 25.65
CA VAL A 532 22.51 8.28 26.52
C VAL A 532 22.06 7.53 27.76
N MET A 533 22.57 6.31 27.94
CA MET A 533 22.47 5.60 29.20
C MET A 533 23.08 6.53 30.26
N ILE A 534 22.25 7.33 30.92
CA ILE A 534 22.63 8.06 32.11
C ILE A 534 22.76 6.99 33.18
N VAL A 535 23.94 6.37 33.20
CA VAL A 535 24.41 5.58 34.32
C VAL A 535 24.46 6.55 35.49
N LYS A 536 23.38 6.59 36.27
CA LYS A 536 23.34 7.25 37.58
C LYS A 536 24.51 6.66 38.37
N SER A 537 25.55 7.45 38.57
CA SER A 537 26.86 7.05 39.13
C SER A 537 26.81 6.59 40.60
N GLY A 538 25.64 6.22 41.12
CA GLY A 538 25.43 5.70 42.47
C GLY A 538 25.11 4.21 42.57
N PHE A 539 24.79 3.51 41.47
CA PHE A 539 24.35 2.10 41.52
C PHE A 539 25.46 1.06 41.25
N SER A 540 26.65 1.48 40.82
CA SER A 540 27.75 0.56 40.44
C SER A 540 28.32 -0.23 41.63
N ILE A 541 28.44 0.39 42.81
CA ILE A 541 29.09 -0.26 43.97
C ILE A 541 28.19 -1.32 44.60
N MET A 542 26.88 -1.07 44.72
CA MET A 542 25.94 -2.03 45.31
C MET A 542 25.72 -3.24 44.42
N SER A 543 25.64 -3.06 43.10
CA SER A 543 25.51 -4.18 42.17
C SER A 543 26.78 -5.05 42.14
N ILE A 544 27.97 -4.43 42.18
CA ILE A 544 29.23 -5.16 42.31
C ILE A 544 29.32 -5.91 43.65
N LEU A 545 28.89 -5.30 44.76
CA LEU A 545 28.85 -5.96 46.07
C LEU A 545 27.86 -7.13 46.10
N ILE A 546 26.70 -7.00 45.47
CA ILE A 546 25.70 -8.08 45.38
C ILE A 546 26.24 -9.22 44.52
N ILE A 547 26.88 -8.93 43.39
CA ILE A 547 27.51 -9.94 42.52
C ILE A 547 28.70 -10.61 43.23
N CYS A 548 29.52 -9.86 43.96
CA CYS A 548 30.59 -10.43 44.77
C CYS A 548 30.05 -11.30 45.91
N ALA A 549 28.98 -10.88 46.58
CA ALA A 549 28.36 -11.65 47.66
C ALA A 549 27.69 -12.93 47.16
N THR A 550 27.03 -12.90 45.99
CA THR A 550 26.47 -14.11 45.37
C THR A 550 27.56 -15.03 44.85
N ALA A 551 28.64 -14.50 44.26
CA ALA A 551 29.79 -15.31 43.86
C ALA A 551 30.46 -15.98 45.08
N LEU A 552 30.61 -15.27 46.19
CA LEU A 552 31.14 -15.81 47.45
C LEU A 552 30.22 -16.88 48.02
N LEU A 553 28.90 -16.66 48.04
CA LEU A 553 27.92 -17.63 48.49
C LEU A 553 27.95 -18.91 47.65
N VAL A 554 27.96 -18.77 46.32
CA VAL A 554 28.02 -19.91 45.40
C VAL A 554 29.33 -20.68 45.56
N THR A 555 30.48 -20.00 45.70
CA THR A 555 31.75 -20.69 45.95
C THR A 555 31.78 -21.36 47.32
N THR A 556 31.24 -20.74 48.38
CA THR A 556 31.11 -21.43 49.68
C THR A 556 30.17 -22.62 49.62
N MET A 557 29.08 -22.57 48.85
CA MET A 557 28.19 -23.72 48.66
C MET A 557 28.86 -24.84 47.84
N MET A 558 29.64 -24.51 46.81
CA MET A 558 30.44 -25.50 46.07
C MET A 558 31.53 -26.13 46.95
N VAL A 559 32.26 -25.33 47.73
CA VAL A 559 33.30 -25.84 48.65
C VAL A 559 32.68 -26.69 49.75
N TYR A 560 31.54 -26.27 50.31
CA TYR A 560 30.77 -27.07 51.27
C TYR A 560 30.30 -28.38 50.63
N GLY A 561 29.73 -28.33 49.42
CA GLY A 561 29.32 -29.52 48.67
C GLY A 561 30.48 -30.47 48.39
N PHE A 562 31.65 -29.94 48.00
CA PHE A 562 32.86 -30.73 47.75
C PHE A 562 33.44 -31.35 49.02
N LEU A 563 33.45 -30.61 50.14
CA LEU A 563 33.88 -31.14 51.44
C LEU A 563 32.93 -32.23 51.94
N LYS A 564 31.61 -32.03 51.79
CA LYS A 564 30.57 -33.00 52.19
C LYS A 564 30.56 -34.24 51.29
N TYR A 565 30.89 -34.07 50.01
CA TYR A 565 31.15 -35.16 49.07
C TYR A 565 32.39 -35.96 49.48
N ARG A 566 33.49 -35.28 49.83
CA ARG A 566 34.74 -35.94 50.26
C ARG A 566 34.58 -36.68 51.58
N GLU A 567 33.83 -36.10 52.52
CA GLU A 567 33.50 -36.75 53.80
C GLU A 567 32.62 -37.99 53.59
N SER A 568 31.59 -37.88 52.74
CA SER A 568 30.72 -39.03 52.41
C SER A 568 31.49 -40.13 51.68
N ARG A 569 32.42 -39.77 50.77
CA ARG A 569 33.28 -40.74 50.06
C ARG A 569 34.23 -41.47 51.00
N GLN A 570 34.77 -40.81 52.02
CA GLN A 570 35.57 -41.49 53.07
C GLN A 570 34.74 -42.44 53.94
N TYR A 571 33.44 -42.19 54.13
CA TYR A 571 32.54 -43.12 54.81
C TYR A 571 32.28 -44.40 53.98
N PHE A 572 32.15 -44.31 52.66
CA PHE A 572 31.90 -45.49 51.80
C PHE A 572 33.14 -46.36 51.58
N VAL A 573 34.33 -45.78 51.49
CA VAL A 573 35.59 -46.54 51.36
C VAL A 573 35.92 -47.33 52.64
N ASN A 574 35.56 -46.81 53.83
CA ASN A 574 35.75 -47.54 55.10
C ASN A 574 34.79 -48.72 55.30
N PHE A 575 33.76 -48.86 54.46
CA PHE A 575 32.81 -49.98 54.47
C PHE A 575 33.06 -51.01 53.36
N GLY A 576 34.19 -50.91 52.64
CA GLY A 576 34.67 -51.96 51.74
C GLY A 576 34.05 -51.98 50.34
N LEU A 577 33.55 -50.83 49.86
CA LEU A 577 33.18 -50.65 48.45
C LEU A 577 34.40 -50.20 47.63
N GLU A 578 34.62 -50.84 46.47
CA GLU A 578 35.66 -50.46 45.50
C GLU A 578 35.29 -49.13 44.84
N ASP A 579 36.30 -48.31 44.47
CA ASP A 579 36.14 -46.91 44.05
C ASP A 579 35.19 -46.74 42.83
N ASP A 580 35.09 -47.78 41.98
CA ASP A 580 34.30 -47.75 40.75
C ASP A 580 32.78 -47.91 41.00
N ASP A 581 32.37 -48.54 42.12
CA ASP A 581 30.96 -48.74 42.47
C ASP A 581 30.31 -47.48 43.10
N VAL A 582 31.13 -46.51 43.53
CA VAL A 582 30.67 -45.28 44.17
C VAL A 582 30.21 -44.25 43.13
N ASP A 583 30.83 -44.24 41.95
CA ASP A 583 30.49 -43.30 40.87
C ASP A 583 29.11 -43.61 40.26
N ASP A 584 28.69 -44.88 40.24
CA ASP A 584 27.39 -45.31 39.69
C ASP A 584 26.17 -44.93 40.56
N MET A 585 26.35 -44.70 41.87
CA MET A 585 25.24 -44.29 42.75
C MET A 585 24.73 -42.87 42.48
N TYR A 586 25.56 -41.99 41.92
CA TYR A 586 25.22 -40.57 41.74
C TYR A 586 24.87 -40.19 40.29
N ILE A 587 24.97 -41.13 39.33
CA ILE A 587 24.66 -40.89 37.91
C ILE A 587 23.18 -41.20 37.56
N SER A 588 22.40 -41.78 38.47
CA SER A 588 21.00 -42.15 38.21
C SER A 588 20.00 -40.99 38.36
N ASN A 589 19.94 -40.10 37.36
CA ASN A 589 18.71 -39.46 36.82
C ASN A 589 19.04 -38.35 35.80
N ALA A 590 19.64 -38.72 34.67
CA ALA A 590 19.49 -37.97 33.42
C ALA A 590 18.53 -38.75 32.52
N PRO A 591 17.34 -38.22 32.15
CA PRO A 591 16.41 -38.96 31.31
C PRO A 591 16.89 -38.99 29.86
N GLY A 592 17.24 -40.20 29.40
CA GLY A 592 17.09 -40.81 28.06
C GLY A 592 17.46 -39.99 26.81
N GLY A 593 18.19 -40.50 25.82
CA GLY A 593 18.58 -41.87 25.55
C GLY A 593 19.21 -41.91 24.16
N ALA A 594 20.30 -42.65 24.05
CA ALA A 594 20.92 -43.03 22.79
C ALA A 594 20.34 -44.36 22.29
N GLY A 595 20.43 -44.57 20.97
CA GLY A 595 20.45 -45.89 20.32
C GLY A 595 19.47 -45.99 19.17
N LYS A 596 19.80 -46.46 17.96
CA LYS A 596 20.96 -47.14 17.35
C LYS A 596 20.85 -46.89 15.82
N VAL A 597 21.89 -46.53 15.06
CA VAL A 597 22.91 -47.33 14.33
C VAL A 597 22.42 -48.65 13.70
N ASP A 598 22.44 -48.77 12.36
CA ASP A 598 23.30 -49.71 11.58
C ASP A 598 22.88 -49.86 10.08
N ASP A 599 23.87 -49.80 9.17
CA ASP A 599 24.14 -50.57 7.94
C ASP A 599 23.07 -50.79 6.84
N ALA A 600 23.33 -50.93 5.53
CA ALA A 600 24.47 -50.84 4.62
C ALA A 600 23.91 -51.06 3.18
N TYR A 601 24.57 -50.55 2.13
CA TYR A 601 24.87 -51.20 0.82
C TYR A 601 25.12 -50.16 -0.28
N ALA A 602 26.39 -49.99 -0.64
CA ALA A 602 26.79 -49.59 -1.98
C ALA A 602 26.87 -50.86 -2.84
N ALA A 603 26.20 -50.81 -3.99
CA ALA A 603 26.32 -51.79 -5.06
C ALA A 603 27.52 -51.45 -5.94
N ASP A 604 28.32 -52.47 -6.28
CA ASP A 604 28.98 -52.52 -7.58
C ASP A 604 28.99 -53.99 -8.04
N LYS A 605 28.44 -54.19 -9.25
CA LYS A 605 28.05 -55.42 -9.97
C LYS A 605 26.73 -56.11 -9.63
#